data_AF-A0A955U0Y4-F1
#
_entry.id   AF-A0A955U0Y4-F1
#
_cell.length_a   1.000
_cell.length_b   1.000
_cell.length_c   1.000
_cell.angle_alpha   90.00
_cell.angle_beta   90.00
_cell.angle_gamma   90.00
#
_symmetry.space_group_name_H-M   'P 1'
#
loop_
_entity.id
_entity.type
_entity.pdbx_description
1 polymer ?
#
loop_
_entity_poly.entity_id
_entity_poly.type
_entity_poly.pdbx_seq_one_letter_code
_entity_poly.pdbx_strand_id
1 'polypeptide(L)'
;MGLALRQLTQAPEVARAPAYRGALRPEAGARFVRLGAAPDEVVRLFQGTVHFEVAHLGDGERFRVITHDGEVEVRGTVFEVTASEDRLESVRVTRGRVVVRHEAQDAVELEAGERWSKPRVELVPPGPDLAPAPAEPVAEPPHSRSSPRIRRTHTRSSSASTEVVEAATSSPTVAHGRPAPSRAELWYQEGWSALRAGDYARAVSAFEAVSATPGSPFEVDAAYWRAVSLGRAGRSAEASEALSEYLARYPESARAAEGQAMLGWLLLERGQLSAARVAFEAALGSGVPRAEQSARRGLSALGASPGPAVEKP
;
A
#
# COMPACT_ATOMS: atom_id res chain seq x y z
N MET A 1 -61.59 16.14 -30.42
CA MET A 1 -61.12 16.16 -29.01
C MET A 1 -59.73 15.54 -28.99
N GLY A 2 -58.72 16.26 -28.50
CA GLY A 2 -57.33 15.80 -28.56
C GLY A 2 -56.91 15.01 -27.33
N LEU A 3 -56.03 14.02 -27.52
CA LEU A 3 -55.28 13.35 -26.47
C LEU A 3 -53.79 13.55 -26.76
N ALA A 4 -53.19 14.56 -26.12
CA ALA A 4 -51.77 14.82 -26.22
C ALA A 4 -51.01 13.81 -25.35
N LEU A 5 -50.13 13.01 -25.96
CA LEU A 5 -49.15 12.24 -25.19
C LEU A 5 -48.21 13.22 -24.47
N ARG A 6 -48.26 13.24 -23.13
CA ARG A 6 -47.18 13.81 -22.33
C ARG A 6 -45.93 12.95 -22.51
N GLN A 7 -44.99 13.41 -23.34
CA GLN A 7 -43.61 12.96 -23.18
C GLN A 7 -43.11 13.50 -21.84
N LEU A 8 -42.80 12.59 -20.93
CA LEU A 8 -42.08 12.92 -19.71
C LEU A 8 -40.63 13.15 -20.10
N THR A 9 -40.26 14.41 -20.32
CA THR A 9 -38.86 14.82 -20.48
C THR A 9 -38.14 14.55 -19.17
N GLN A 10 -37.49 13.39 -19.07
CA GLN A 10 -36.63 13.05 -17.95
C GLN A 10 -35.43 14.00 -18.00
N ALA A 11 -35.41 14.96 -17.07
CA ALA A 11 -34.28 15.86 -16.91
C ALA A 11 -33.00 15.04 -16.65
N PRO A 12 -31.83 15.46 -17.15
CA PRO A 12 -30.58 14.76 -16.86
C PRO A 12 -30.37 14.76 -15.35
N GLU A 13 -30.25 13.56 -14.78
CA GLU A 13 -29.90 13.38 -13.38
C GLU A 13 -28.48 13.94 -13.19
N VAL A 14 -28.40 15.13 -12.58
CA VAL A 14 -27.13 15.80 -12.31
C VAL A 14 -26.35 14.90 -11.37
N ALA A 15 -25.33 14.22 -11.90
CA ALA A 15 -24.52 13.26 -11.17
C ALA A 15 -24.01 13.92 -9.88
N ARG A 16 -24.56 13.48 -8.75
CA ARG A 16 -24.28 14.06 -7.45
C ARG A 16 -22.81 13.86 -7.14
N ALA A 17 -22.08 14.96 -6.91
CA ALA A 17 -20.65 14.90 -6.64
C ALA A 17 -20.33 13.89 -5.52
N PRO A 18 -19.26 13.08 -5.65
CA PRO A 18 -18.96 12.01 -4.70
C PRO A 18 -18.84 12.56 -3.28
N ALA A 19 -19.60 11.97 -2.36
CA ALA A 19 -19.60 12.36 -0.96
C ALA A 19 -18.34 11.82 -0.27
N TYR A 20 -17.33 12.68 -0.12
CA TYR A 20 -16.16 12.41 0.69
C TYR A 20 -16.44 12.76 2.17
N ARG A 21 -16.11 11.84 3.06
CA ARG A 21 -16.11 11.99 4.52
C ARG A 21 -14.78 12.55 5.04
N GLY A 22 -13.68 12.37 4.29
CA GLY A 22 -12.36 12.87 4.65
C GLY A 22 -12.01 14.21 4.01
N ALA A 23 -11.70 15.22 4.82
CA ALA A 23 -10.97 16.41 4.40
C ALA A 23 -9.46 16.14 4.48
N LEU A 24 -8.72 16.54 3.44
CA LEU A 24 -7.28 16.30 3.30
C LEU A 24 -6.54 17.63 3.20
N ARG A 25 -5.47 17.79 3.96
CA ARG A 25 -4.52 18.92 3.89
C ARG A 25 -3.12 18.36 3.62
N PRO A 26 -2.68 18.30 2.35
CA PRO A 26 -1.32 17.87 2.01
C PRO A 26 -0.28 18.90 2.43
N GLU A 27 0.89 18.43 2.88
CA GLU A 27 2.08 19.28 2.98
C GLU A 27 2.72 19.54 1.61
N ALA A 28 3.66 20.48 1.55
CA ALA A 28 4.38 20.81 0.32
C ALA A 28 5.12 19.58 -0.23
N GLY A 29 4.85 19.21 -1.48
CA GLY A 29 5.44 18.04 -2.14
C GLY A 29 4.75 16.70 -1.84
N ALA A 30 3.68 16.68 -1.03
CA ALA A 30 2.89 15.47 -0.84
C ALA A 30 2.10 15.10 -2.10
N ARG A 31 2.05 13.81 -2.43
CA ARG A 31 1.39 13.27 -3.63
C ARG A 31 0.53 12.08 -3.26
N PHE A 32 -0.75 12.16 -3.62
CA PHE A 32 -1.76 11.15 -3.36
C PHE A 32 -2.82 11.15 -4.46
N VAL A 33 -3.68 10.14 -4.47
CA VAL A 33 -4.89 10.09 -5.28
C VAL A 33 -6.04 9.53 -4.45
N ARG A 34 -7.27 9.97 -4.72
CA ARG A 34 -8.49 9.34 -4.20
C ARG A 34 -8.92 8.27 -5.19
N LEU A 35 -8.89 7.01 -4.77
CA LEU A 35 -9.31 5.87 -5.60
C LEU A 35 -10.82 5.65 -5.48
N GLY A 36 -11.38 5.79 -4.27
CA GLY A 36 -12.81 5.60 -3.99
C GLY A 36 -13.43 6.74 -3.18
N ALA A 37 -14.76 6.76 -3.15
CA ALA A 37 -15.59 7.61 -2.29
C ALA A 37 -16.49 6.74 -1.40
N ALA A 38 -17.33 7.35 -0.56
CA ALA A 38 -18.25 6.61 0.31
C ALA A 38 -19.08 5.55 -0.48
N PRO A 39 -19.25 4.32 0.05
CA PRO A 39 -18.93 3.92 1.42
C PRO A 39 -17.47 3.50 1.69
N ASP A 40 -16.61 3.33 0.68
CA ASP A 40 -15.20 2.94 0.90
C ASP A 40 -14.26 4.00 0.31
N GLU A 41 -13.98 5.02 1.11
CA GLU A 41 -13.12 6.12 0.72
C GLU A 41 -11.65 5.72 0.87
N VAL A 42 -11.01 5.41 -0.26
CA VAL A 42 -9.61 4.98 -0.31
C VAL A 42 -8.74 6.10 -0.87
N VAL A 43 -7.73 6.51 -0.10
CA VAL A 43 -6.68 7.44 -0.51
C VAL A 43 -5.40 6.65 -0.69
N ARG A 44 -4.82 6.64 -1.90
CA ARG A 44 -3.47 6.11 -2.09
C ARG A 44 -2.46 7.24 -1.94
N LEU A 45 -1.55 7.10 -0.97
CA LEU A 45 -0.49 8.06 -0.68
C LEU A 45 0.83 7.56 -1.25
N PHE A 46 1.46 8.34 -2.12
CA PHE A 46 2.70 7.98 -2.82
C PHE A 46 3.95 8.58 -2.15
N GLN A 47 3.85 9.82 -1.68
CA GLN A 47 4.98 10.61 -1.17
C GLN A 47 4.48 11.71 -0.22
N GLY A 48 5.31 12.06 0.77
CA GLY A 48 5.11 13.20 1.66
C GLY A 48 4.08 12.95 2.75
N THR A 49 3.74 14.02 3.47
CA THR A 49 2.83 14.01 4.61
C THR A 49 1.48 14.58 4.22
N VAL A 50 0.39 13.92 4.64
CA VAL A 50 -0.97 14.43 4.50
C VAL A 50 -1.65 14.39 5.86
N HIS A 51 -2.27 15.52 6.23
CA HIS A 51 -3.14 15.63 7.38
C HIS A 51 -4.57 15.30 6.95
N PHE A 52 -5.24 14.44 7.72
CA PHE A 52 -6.57 13.93 7.46
C PHE A 52 -7.52 14.30 8.59
N GLU A 53 -8.70 14.79 8.22
CA GLU A 53 -9.81 15.08 9.12
C GLU A 53 -11.04 14.34 8.58
N VAL A 54 -11.34 13.18 9.18
CA VAL A 54 -12.41 12.27 8.72
C VAL A 54 -13.62 12.41 9.62
N ALA A 55 -14.77 12.76 9.02
CA ALA A 55 -16.05 12.81 9.70
C ALA A 55 -16.42 11.44 10.33
N HIS A 56 -17.34 11.43 11.29
CA HIS A 56 -17.81 10.17 11.87
C HIS A 56 -18.42 9.28 10.77
N LEU A 57 -17.91 8.06 10.65
CA LEU A 57 -18.32 7.10 9.63
C LEU A 57 -19.51 6.30 10.12
N GLY A 58 -20.54 6.16 9.28
CA GLY A 58 -21.70 5.32 9.56
C GLY A 58 -21.44 3.83 9.35
N ASP A 59 -22.49 3.03 9.53
CA ASP A 59 -22.41 1.57 9.35
C ASP A 59 -22.04 1.19 7.92
N GLY A 60 -21.01 0.34 7.79
CA GLY A 60 -20.46 -0.05 6.50
C GLY A 60 -19.59 1.01 5.81
N GLU A 61 -19.45 2.23 6.35
CA GLU A 61 -18.50 3.21 5.82
C GLU A 61 -17.07 2.93 6.30
N ARG A 62 -16.10 3.12 5.40
CA ARG A 62 -14.65 3.02 5.65
C ARG A 62 -13.94 4.25 5.11
N PHE A 63 -12.90 4.68 5.82
CA PHE A 63 -11.86 5.55 5.29
C PHE A 63 -10.53 4.84 5.42
N ARG A 64 -9.73 4.81 4.34
CA ARG A 64 -8.45 4.11 4.31
C ARG A 64 -7.37 4.90 3.59
N VAL A 65 -6.18 4.97 4.19
CA VAL A 65 -4.97 5.39 3.48
C VAL A 65 -4.15 4.16 3.13
N ILE A 66 -3.82 3.97 1.85
CA ILE A 66 -3.03 2.83 1.38
C ILE A 66 -1.70 3.29 0.79
N THR A 67 -0.70 2.43 0.97
CA THR A 67 0.66 2.51 0.42
C THR A 67 0.99 1.14 -0.19
N HIS A 68 2.24 0.88 -0.58
CA HIS A 68 2.70 -0.41 -1.13
C HIS A 68 2.79 -1.50 -0.04
N ASP A 69 3.22 -1.11 1.15
CA ASP A 69 3.54 -1.98 2.28
C ASP A 69 2.60 -1.82 3.48
N GLY A 70 1.70 -0.82 3.50
CA GLY A 70 0.72 -0.64 4.57
C GLY A 70 -0.66 -0.09 4.19
N GLU A 71 -1.64 -0.44 5.01
CA GLU A 71 -3.04 0.02 4.99
C GLU A 71 -3.39 0.62 6.37
N VAL A 72 -3.89 1.85 6.36
CA VAL A 72 -4.30 2.61 7.55
C VAL A 72 -5.81 2.75 7.51
N GLU A 73 -6.54 1.95 8.30
CA GLU A 73 -8.01 1.97 8.38
C GLU A 73 -8.48 2.86 9.53
N VAL A 74 -9.44 3.74 9.27
CA VAL A 74 -9.77 4.85 10.16
C VAL A 74 -11.28 5.04 10.32
N ARG A 75 -11.73 5.43 11.52
CA ARG A 75 -13.12 5.82 11.81
C ARG A 75 -13.17 7.14 12.57
N GLY A 76 -13.76 8.19 11.98
CA GLY A 76 -14.07 9.47 12.67
C GLY A 76 -12.92 10.11 13.44
N THR A 77 -11.83 10.45 12.76
CA THR A 77 -10.50 10.69 13.38
C THR A 77 -9.77 11.84 12.70
N VAL A 78 -8.95 12.57 13.47
CA VAL A 78 -7.93 13.50 12.95
C VAL A 78 -6.55 12.86 13.12
N PHE A 79 -5.82 12.70 12.02
CA PHE A 79 -4.55 11.99 11.98
C PHE A 79 -3.64 12.49 10.86
N GLU A 80 -2.38 12.11 10.93
CA GLU A 80 -1.32 12.44 9.97
C GLU A 80 -0.73 11.13 9.44
N VAL A 81 -0.48 11.05 8.13
CA VAL A 81 0.24 9.93 7.51
C VAL A 81 1.36 10.47 6.64
N THR A 82 2.54 9.88 6.79
CA THR A 82 3.72 10.16 5.96
C THR A 82 4.10 8.91 5.17
N ALA A 83 4.33 9.08 3.87
CA ALA A 83 4.87 8.04 2.99
C ALA A 83 6.09 8.53 2.21
N SER A 84 6.94 7.60 1.80
CA SER A 84 8.08 7.86 0.91
C SER A 84 8.24 6.71 -0.07
N GLU A 85 8.43 7.01 -1.36
CA GLU A 85 8.62 5.99 -2.42
C GLU A 85 7.52 4.91 -2.43
N ASP A 86 6.25 5.32 -2.40
CA ASP A 86 5.08 4.44 -2.26
C ASP A 86 4.98 3.68 -0.92
N ARG A 87 5.87 3.89 0.06
CA ARG A 87 5.93 3.13 1.33
C ARG A 87 5.48 3.93 2.56
N LEU A 88 4.83 3.28 3.52
CA LEU A 88 4.38 3.88 4.78
C LEU A 88 5.57 4.11 5.73
N GLU A 89 5.76 5.35 6.18
CA GLU A 89 6.88 5.72 7.07
C GLU A 89 6.42 6.06 8.49
N SER A 90 5.31 6.80 8.64
CA SER A 90 4.71 7.06 9.96
C SER A 90 3.22 7.38 9.91
N VAL A 91 2.53 7.11 11.02
CA VAL A 91 1.14 7.47 11.28
C VAL A 91 1.07 8.09 12.67
N ARG A 92 0.39 9.23 12.82
CA ARG A 92 0.16 9.88 14.12
C ARG A 92 -1.32 10.18 14.28
N VAL A 93 -1.88 9.82 15.44
CA VAL A 93 -3.29 10.06 15.74
C VAL A 93 -3.42 11.24 16.68
N THR A 94 -4.15 12.28 16.26
CA THR A 94 -4.45 13.46 17.10
C THR A 94 -5.75 13.26 17.86
N ARG A 95 -6.75 12.65 17.23
CA ARG A 95 -8.07 12.36 17.83
C ARG A 95 -8.69 11.14 17.17
N GLY A 96 -9.26 10.25 17.97
CA GLY A 96 -9.99 9.07 17.48
C GLY A 96 -9.13 7.81 17.54
N ARG A 97 -9.33 6.91 16.57
CA ARG A 97 -8.76 5.56 16.58
C ARG A 97 -8.41 5.12 15.16
N VAL A 98 -7.21 4.56 15.00
CA VAL A 98 -6.63 4.15 13.72
C VAL A 98 -6.08 2.75 13.83
N VAL A 99 -6.33 1.90 12.83
CA VAL A 99 -5.69 0.58 12.73
C VAL A 99 -4.68 0.61 11.60
N VAL A 100 -3.40 0.51 11.94
CA VAL A 100 -2.28 0.41 10.98
C VAL A 100 -1.97 -1.05 10.75
N ARG A 101 -1.99 -1.48 9.49
CA ARG A 101 -1.52 -2.80 9.05
C ARG A 101 -0.33 -2.58 8.13
N HIS A 102 0.80 -3.21 8.41
CA HIS A 102 2.06 -3.01 7.67
C HIS A 102 2.75 -4.37 7.43
N GLU A 103 3.42 -4.54 6.30
CA GLU A 103 3.98 -5.85 5.89
C GLU A 103 4.91 -6.51 6.93
N ALA A 104 5.60 -5.69 7.73
CA ALA A 104 6.58 -6.14 8.72
C ALA A 104 6.04 -6.32 10.15
N GLN A 105 4.76 -6.04 10.42
CA GLN A 105 4.17 -6.04 11.76
C GLN A 105 2.70 -6.48 11.76
N ASP A 106 2.26 -7.10 12.86
CA ASP A 106 0.84 -7.33 13.11
C ASP A 106 0.06 -5.99 13.16
N ALA A 107 -1.26 -6.06 13.01
CA ALA A 107 -2.12 -4.89 13.02
C ALA A 107 -2.00 -4.12 14.36
N VAL A 108 -1.50 -2.89 14.30
CA VAL A 108 -1.37 -1.99 15.45
C VAL A 108 -2.58 -1.08 15.50
N GLU A 109 -3.28 -1.09 16.63
CA GLU A 109 -4.31 -0.10 16.93
C GLU A 109 -3.67 1.10 17.65
N LEU A 110 -4.03 2.30 17.24
CA LEU A 110 -3.53 3.58 17.76
C LEU A 110 -4.69 4.44 18.26
N GLU A 111 -4.53 5.00 19.45
CA GLU A 111 -5.43 5.97 20.07
C GLU A 111 -4.89 7.41 20.01
N ALA A 112 -5.69 8.38 20.48
CA ALA A 112 -5.33 9.80 20.45
C ALA A 112 -4.04 10.10 21.23
N GLY A 113 -3.07 10.71 20.54
CA GLY A 113 -1.72 11.00 21.06
C GLY A 113 -0.67 9.97 20.64
N GLU A 114 -1.08 8.79 20.17
CA GLU A 114 -0.15 7.73 19.80
C GLU A 114 0.42 7.91 18.39
N ARG A 115 1.53 7.22 18.14
CA ARG A 115 2.21 7.19 16.85
C ARG A 115 2.68 5.79 16.51
N TRP A 116 2.59 5.45 15.24
CA TRP A 116 3.31 4.35 14.62
C TRP A 116 4.41 4.92 13.72
N SER A 117 5.54 4.25 13.67
CA SER A 117 6.61 4.52 12.73
C SER A 117 7.16 3.20 12.22
N LYS A 118 7.51 3.16 10.94
CA LYS A 118 8.11 2.00 10.29
C LYS A 118 9.24 1.40 11.14
N PRO A 119 9.19 0.10 11.46
CA PRO A 119 10.24 -0.53 12.24
C PRO A 119 11.56 -0.45 11.48
N ARG A 120 12.49 0.36 11.99
CA ARG A 120 13.86 0.40 11.48
C ARG A 120 14.54 -0.89 11.91
N VAL A 121 15.01 -1.69 10.96
CA VAL A 121 15.97 -2.75 11.25
C VAL A 121 17.26 -2.06 11.68
N GLU A 122 17.45 -1.95 12.99
CA GLU A 122 18.70 -1.50 13.56
C GLU A 122 19.73 -2.60 13.31
N LEU A 123 20.62 -2.37 12.34
CA LEU A 123 21.82 -3.17 12.19
C LEU A 123 22.64 -2.98 13.46
N VAL A 124 22.49 -3.91 14.41
CA VAL A 124 23.41 -4.03 15.54
C VAL A 124 24.79 -4.14 14.91
N PRO A 125 25.68 -3.15 15.08
CA PRO A 125 27.03 -3.27 14.57
C PRO A 125 27.63 -4.52 15.23
N PRO A 126 28.36 -5.39 14.50
CA PRO A 126 29.05 -6.48 15.14
C PRO A 126 29.89 -5.88 16.27
N GLY A 127 29.57 -6.28 17.51
CA GLY A 127 30.31 -5.82 18.67
C GLY A 127 31.78 -6.11 18.45
N PRO A 128 32.71 -5.26 18.93
CA PRO A 128 34.13 -5.49 18.73
C PRO A 128 34.45 -6.91 19.17
N ASP A 129 35.04 -7.68 18.25
CA ASP A 129 35.33 -9.10 18.43
C ASP A 129 36.07 -9.31 19.74
N LEU A 130 35.34 -9.80 20.75
CA LEU A 130 35.89 -10.02 22.08
C LEU A 130 36.77 -11.25 21.97
N ALA A 131 38.05 -10.99 21.69
CA ALA A 131 39.10 -11.98 21.60
C ALA A 131 38.95 -13.02 22.71
N PRO A 132 39.06 -14.33 22.40
CA PRO A 132 38.72 -15.38 23.33
C PRO A 132 39.56 -15.25 24.60
N ALA A 133 38.87 -15.04 25.73
CA ALA A 133 39.51 -14.92 27.03
C ALA A 133 40.30 -16.21 27.34
N PRO A 134 41.51 -16.11 27.90
CA PRO A 134 42.31 -17.28 28.25
C PRO A 134 41.60 -18.11 29.33
N ALA A 135 41.63 -19.43 29.17
CA ALA A 135 40.94 -20.37 30.06
C ALA A 135 41.50 -20.33 31.49
N GLU A 136 40.62 -20.18 32.48
CA GLU A 136 40.96 -20.38 33.89
C GLU A 136 41.15 -21.89 34.20
N PRO A 137 42.04 -22.23 35.15
CA PRO A 137 42.41 -23.62 35.43
C PRO A 137 41.36 -24.40 36.24
N VAL A 138 41.26 -25.70 35.96
CA VAL A 138 40.38 -26.66 36.63
C VAL A 138 40.81 -26.92 38.07
N ALA A 139 39.84 -27.03 38.98
CA ALA A 139 39.98 -27.66 40.29
C ALA A 139 38.87 -28.73 40.49
N GLU A 140 39.25 -29.90 41.00
CA GLU A 140 38.42 -31.11 41.10
C GLU A 140 37.68 -31.25 42.47
N PRO A 141 36.71 -32.19 42.60
CA PRO A 141 35.63 -32.11 43.61
C PRO A 141 35.90 -32.90 44.91
N PRO A 142 34.91 -32.92 45.85
CA PRO A 142 34.36 -34.24 46.21
C PRO A 142 32.83 -34.33 46.50
N HIS A 143 32.20 -35.31 45.84
CA HIS A 143 31.24 -36.33 46.33
C HIS A 143 29.99 -36.06 47.22
N SER A 144 28.88 -36.71 46.80
CA SER A 144 27.83 -37.39 47.63
C SER A 144 26.92 -36.49 48.51
N ARG A 145 25.61 -36.69 48.75
CA ARG A 145 24.52 -37.67 48.45
C ARG A 145 23.17 -36.93 48.80
N SER A 146 21.94 -37.31 48.47
CA SER A 146 21.32 -38.46 47.78
C SER A 146 19.88 -38.10 47.33
N SER A 147 19.24 -38.93 46.49
CA SER A 147 17.77 -38.93 46.22
C SER A 147 16.99 -39.63 47.37
N PRO A 148 15.63 -39.76 47.42
CA PRO A 148 14.62 -39.59 46.34
C PRO A 148 13.18 -39.10 46.73
N ARG A 149 12.25 -39.28 45.77
CA ARG A 149 10.79 -39.61 45.90
C ARG A 149 9.71 -38.52 46.05
N ILE A 150 9.12 -38.19 44.90
CA ILE A 150 7.68 -38.30 44.53
C ILE A 150 6.65 -38.46 45.68
N ARG A 151 5.64 -37.58 45.70
CA ARG A 151 4.24 -38.01 45.90
C ARG A 151 3.22 -37.13 45.17
N ARG A 152 2.49 -37.74 44.21
CA ARG A 152 1.21 -37.24 43.72
C ARG A 152 0.12 -37.63 44.73
N THR A 153 -0.80 -36.72 45.02
CA THR A 153 -2.13 -37.06 45.58
C THR A 153 -3.19 -36.20 44.91
N HIS A 154 -4.15 -36.87 44.28
CA HIS A 154 -5.44 -36.27 43.91
C HIS A 154 -6.29 -36.10 45.16
N THR A 155 -7.08 -35.04 45.24
CA THR A 155 -8.27 -34.97 46.10
C THR A 155 -9.44 -34.37 45.32
N ARG A 156 -10.62 -34.98 45.49
CA ARG A 156 -11.89 -34.71 44.79
C ARG A 156 -12.86 -34.02 45.76
N SER A 157 -14.00 -33.55 45.23
CA SER A 157 -15.16 -32.95 45.92
C SER A 157 -15.08 -31.42 46.02
N SER A 158 -16.02 -30.61 45.51
CA SER A 158 -17.50 -30.65 45.55
C SER A 158 -18.01 -30.47 47.00
N SER A 159 -18.90 -29.53 47.33
CA SER A 159 -20.03 -29.01 46.52
C SER A 159 -20.43 -27.56 46.83
N ALA A 160 -21.13 -26.96 45.87
CA ALA A 160 -22.28 -26.03 45.98
C ALA A 160 -22.27 -24.82 46.94
N SER A 161 -22.54 -23.64 46.37
CA SER A 161 -23.51 -22.69 46.91
C SER A 161 -24.29 -22.08 45.73
N THR A 162 -25.56 -21.75 45.97
CA THR A 162 -26.60 -21.47 44.97
C THR A 162 -26.96 -19.98 44.96
N GLU A 163 -27.48 -19.49 43.82
CA GLU A 163 -28.00 -18.13 43.60
C GLU A 163 -26.96 -17.00 43.66
N VAL A 164 -27.03 -15.95 42.84
CA VAL A 164 -28.16 -15.42 42.07
C VAL A 164 -27.90 -15.36 40.55
N VAL A 165 -28.92 -15.74 39.78
CA VAL A 165 -29.02 -15.41 38.34
C VAL A 165 -29.58 -14.01 38.19
N GLU A 166 -28.69 -13.01 38.06
CA GLU A 166 -29.10 -11.70 37.56
C GLU A 166 -28.86 -11.64 36.05
N ALA A 167 -29.94 -11.45 35.30
CA ALA A 167 -29.91 -11.39 33.85
C ALA A 167 -29.33 -10.06 33.37
N ALA A 168 -27.99 -9.93 33.45
CA ALA A 168 -27.25 -8.99 32.64
C ALA A 168 -27.45 -9.39 31.17
N THR A 169 -28.51 -8.84 30.55
CA THR A 169 -28.74 -8.91 29.11
C THR A 169 -27.46 -8.45 28.43
N SER A 170 -26.67 -9.41 27.94
CA SER A 170 -25.56 -9.12 27.05
C SER A 170 -26.17 -8.52 25.79
N SER A 171 -26.24 -7.19 25.75
CA SER A 171 -26.61 -6.44 24.56
C SER A 171 -25.79 -7.03 23.41
N PRO A 172 -26.39 -7.33 22.25
CA PRO A 172 -25.62 -7.85 21.14
C PRO A 172 -24.52 -6.84 20.84
N THR A 173 -23.26 -7.21 21.09
CA THR A 173 -22.12 -6.46 20.59
C THR A 173 -22.21 -6.56 19.09
N VAL A 174 -22.87 -5.57 18.47
CA VAL A 174 -22.91 -5.43 17.02
C VAL A 174 -21.46 -5.23 16.61
N ALA A 175 -20.84 -6.31 16.14
CA ALA A 175 -19.59 -6.22 15.43
C ALA A 175 -19.90 -5.46 14.14
N HIS A 176 -19.64 -4.15 14.14
CA HIS A 176 -19.87 -3.24 13.02
C HIS A 176 -18.86 -3.57 11.90
N GLY A 177 -19.13 -4.70 11.25
CA GLY A 177 -18.18 -5.45 10.45
C GLY A 177 -17.63 -4.66 9.27
N ARG A 178 -16.33 -4.77 9.06
CA ARG A 178 -15.65 -4.29 7.86
C ARG A 178 -16.37 -4.91 6.65
N PRO A 179 -16.95 -4.13 5.70
CA PRO A 179 -17.65 -4.69 4.55
C PRO A 179 -16.74 -5.65 3.77
N ALA A 180 -17.32 -6.70 3.21
CA ALA A 180 -16.56 -7.69 2.45
C ALA A 180 -15.82 -7.00 1.28
N PRO A 181 -14.53 -7.31 1.06
CA PRO A 181 -13.77 -6.69 -0.02
C PRO A 181 -14.34 -7.05 -1.38
N SER A 182 -14.32 -6.10 -2.31
CA SER A 182 -14.78 -6.35 -3.68
C SER A 182 -13.84 -7.32 -4.41
N ARG A 183 -14.31 -7.93 -5.51
CA ARG A 183 -13.46 -8.80 -6.35
C ARG A 183 -12.20 -8.08 -6.84
N ALA A 184 -12.34 -6.81 -7.26
CA ALA A 184 -11.22 -6.00 -7.70
C ALA A 184 -10.29 -5.61 -6.54
N GLU A 185 -10.82 -5.37 -5.35
CA GLU A 185 -10.00 -5.16 -4.14
C GLU A 185 -9.16 -6.39 -3.80
N LEU A 186 -9.75 -7.59 -3.84
CA LEU A 186 -9.03 -8.84 -3.63
C LEU A 186 -7.90 -9.06 -4.65
N TRP A 187 -8.17 -8.78 -5.93
CA TRP A 187 -7.14 -8.85 -6.97
C TRP A 187 -6.03 -7.80 -6.81
N TYR A 188 -6.38 -6.59 -6.38
CA TYR A 188 -5.41 -5.55 -6.09
C TYR A 188 -4.53 -5.92 -4.88
N GLN A 189 -5.12 -6.46 -3.81
CA GLN A 189 -4.39 -6.98 -2.64
C GLN A 189 -3.46 -8.14 -3.01
N GLU A 190 -3.92 -9.09 -3.84
CA GLU A 190 -3.12 -10.20 -4.36
C GLU A 190 -1.93 -9.68 -5.21
N GLY A 191 -2.15 -8.71 -6.11
CA GLY A 191 -1.09 -8.13 -6.93
C GLY A 191 0.02 -7.49 -6.11
N TRP A 192 -0.34 -6.79 -5.03
CA TRP A 192 0.63 -6.27 -4.07
C TRP A 192 1.34 -7.36 -3.27
N SER A 193 0.62 -8.40 -2.85
CA SER A 193 1.20 -9.54 -2.14
C SER A 193 2.24 -10.26 -2.99
N ALA A 194 1.92 -10.49 -4.26
CA ALA A 194 2.82 -11.08 -5.25
C ALA A 194 4.04 -10.18 -5.54
N LEU A 195 3.84 -8.85 -5.68
CA LEU A 195 4.95 -7.88 -5.83
C LEU A 195 5.94 -7.93 -4.66
N ARG A 196 5.44 -8.02 -3.42
CA ARG A 196 6.28 -8.14 -2.21
C ARG A 196 7.04 -9.46 -2.15
N ALA A 197 6.39 -10.55 -2.57
CA ALA A 197 6.99 -11.88 -2.67
C ALA A 197 8.00 -12.02 -3.84
N GLY A 198 8.11 -11.01 -4.72
CA GLY A 198 8.91 -11.09 -5.94
C GLY A 198 8.29 -11.95 -7.05
N ASP A 199 7.07 -12.45 -6.87
CA ASP A 199 6.33 -13.20 -7.88
C ASP A 199 5.68 -12.22 -8.88
N TYR A 200 6.51 -11.70 -9.77
CA TYR A 200 6.09 -10.72 -10.76
C TYR A 200 5.08 -11.31 -11.76
N ALA A 201 5.06 -12.63 -11.98
CA ALA A 201 4.09 -13.28 -12.84
C ALA A 201 2.68 -13.24 -12.24
N ARG A 202 2.51 -13.64 -10.96
CA ARG A 202 1.24 -13.50 -10.24
C ARG A 202 0.82 -12.04 -10.13
N ALA A 203 1.77 -11.12 -9.88
CA ALA A 203 1.47 -9.70 -9.81
C ALA A 203 0.85 -9.16 -11.11
N VAL A 204 1.43 -9.50 -12.28
CA VAL A 204 0.87 -9.13 -13.59
C VAL A 204 -0.56 -9.66 -13.75
N SER A 205 -0.79 -10.95 -13.50
CA SER A 205 -2.12 -11.56 -13.65
C SER A 205 -3.16 -10.95 -12.70
N ALA A 206 -2.77 -10.64 -11.46
CA ALA A 206 -3.66 -10.06 -10.47
C ALA A 206 -4.03 -8.61 -10.81
N PHE A 207 -3.07 -7.75 -11.18
CA PHE A 207 -3.38 -6.38 -11.61
C PHE A 207 -4.17 -6.34 -12.92
N GLU A 208 -3.92 -7.26 -13.86
CA GLU A 208 -4.72 -7.41 -15.08
C GLU A 208 -6.17 -7.76 -14.76
N ALA A 209 -6.42 -8.63 -13.77
CA ALA A 209 -7.77 -8.95 -13.30
C ALA A 209 -8.49 -7.76 -12.62
N VAL A 210 -7.75 -6.79 -12.07
CA VAL A 210 -8.32 -5.50 -11.62
C VAL A 210 -8.76 -4.66 -12.82
N SER A 211 -7.90 -4.49 -13.83
CA SER A 211 -8.23 -3.73 -15.05
C SER A 211 -9.37 -4.38 -15.86
N ALA A 212 -9.53 -5.70 -15.76
CA ALA A 212 -10.67 -6.45 -16.31
C ALA A 212 -11.98 -6.28 -15.50
N THR A 213 -12.01 -5.46 -14.45
CA THR A 213 -13.20 -5.11 -13.67
C THR A 213 -13.55 -3.61 -13.87
N PRO A 214 -14.36 -3.25 -14.89
CA PRO A 214 -14.58 -1.86 -15.27
C PRO A 214 -15.17 -1.00 -14.16
N GLY A 215 -14.69 0.23 -14.02
CA GLY A 215 -15.17 1.16 -12.99
C GLY A 215 -14.69 0.80 -11.57
N SER A 216 -13.73 -0.11 -11.46
CA SER A 216 -13.01 -0.36 -10.21
C SER A 216 -12.27 0.90 -9.75
N PRO A 217 -12.35 1.29 -8.47
CA PRO A 217 -11.55 2.40 -7.92
C PRO A 217 -10.04 2.15 -8.08
N PHE A 218 -9.62 0.90 -8.24
CA PHE A 218 -8.22 0.48 -8.38
C PHE A 218 -7.74 0.38 -9.85
N GLU A 219 -8.62 0.57 -10.85
CA GLU A 219 -8.34 0.32 -12.28
C GLU A 219 -7.06 1.03 -12.77
N VAL A 220 -6.94 2.34 -12.49
CA VAL A 220 -5.85 3.19 -12.98
C VAL A 220 -4.50 2.84 -12.35
N ASP A 221 -4.46 2.68 -11.01
CA ASP A 221 -3.23 2.32 -10.30
C ASP A 221 -2.81 0.87 -10.63
N ALA A 222 -3.75 -0.06 -10.77
CA ALA A 222 -3.46 -1.42 -11.21
C ALA A 222 -2.90 -1.49 -12.63
N ALA A 223 -3.42 -0.71 -13.59
CA ALA A 223 -2.87 -0.66 -14.95
C ALA A 223 -1.38 -0.23 -14.95
N TYR A 224 -1.02 0.75 -14.12
CA TYR A 224 0.39 1.12 -13.90
C TYR A 224 1.20 -0.04 -13.28
N TRP A 225 0.71 -0.66 -12.20
CA TRP A 225 1.44 -1.73 -11.51
C TRP A 225 1.55 -3.03 -12.30
N ARG A 226 0.62 -3.31 -13.22
CA ARG A 226 0.78 -4.36 -14.23
C ARG A 226 2.03 -4.11 -15.09
N ALA A 227 2.20 -2.89 -15.60
CA ALA A 227 3.36 -2.52 -16.40
C ALA A 227 4.67 -2.50 -15.59
N VAL A 228 4.66 -2.02 -14.34
CA VAL A 228 5.82 -2.15 -13.42
C VAL A 228 6.18 -3.62 -13.20
N SER A 229 5.19 -4.48 -13.00
CA SER A 229 5.41 -5.92 -12.74
C SER A 229 5.96 -6.64 -13.97
N LEU A 230 5.50 -6.30 -15.18
CA LEU A 230 6.10 -6.77 -16.44
C LEU A 230 7.58 -6.37 -16.54
N GLY A 231 7.92 -5.12 -16.23
CA GLY A 231 9.30 -4.63 -16.23
C GLY A 231 10.19 -5.39 -15.22
N ARG A 232 9.70 -5.58 -13.99
CA ARG A 232 10.40 -6.37 -12.97
C ARG A 232 10.56 -7.86 -13.31
N ALA A 233 9.64 -8.41 -14.11
CA ALA A 233 9.74 -9.75 -14.68
C ALA A 233 10.76 -9.87 -15.84
N GLY A 234 11.45 -8.78 -16.22
CA GLY A 234 12.35 -8.74 -17.38
C GLY A 234 11.61 -8.75 -18.73
N ARG A 235 10.29 -8.57 -18.74
CA ARG A 235 9.44 -8.56 -19.95
C ARG A 235 9.40 -7.16 -20.56
N SER A 236 10.56 -6.56 -20.81
CA SER A 236 10.68 -5.12 -21.15
C SER A 236 9.87 -4.70 -22.38
N ALA A 237 9.67 -5.59 -23.36
CA ALA A 237 8.80 -5.33 -24.50
C ALA A 237 7.34 -5.10 -24.07
N GLU A 238 6.73 -6.09 -23.44
CA GLU A 238 5.35 -6.03 -22.95
C GLU A 238 5.16 -4.93 -21.89
N ALA A 239 6.18 -4.67 -21.06
CA ALA A 239 6.17 -3.59 -20.08
C ALA A 239 6.04 -2.21 -20.75
N SER A 240 6.81 -1.96 -21.82
CA SER A 240 6.76 -0.70 -22.58
C SER A 240 5.46 -0.53 -23.38
N GLU A 241 4.87 -1.63 -23.86
CA GLU A 241 3.57 -1.63 -24.54
C GLU A 241 2.43 -1.34 -23.54
N ALA A 242 2.40 -2.02 -22.39
CA ALA A 242 1.44 -1.78 -21.33
C ALA A 242 1.56 -0.36 -20.74
N LEU A 243 2.77 0.19 -20.64
CA LEU A 243 2.98 1.59 -20.26
C LEU A 243 2.46 2.57 -21.30
N SER A 244 2.68 2.29 -22.59
CA SER A 244 2.20 3.15 -23.68
C SER A 244 0.67 3.18 -23.73
N GLU A 245 0.01 2.04 -23.54
CA GLU A 245 -1.45 1.95 -23.38
C GLU A 245 -1.92 2.75 -22.16
N TYR A 246 -1.30 2.52 -21.00
CA TYR A 246 -1.63 3.22 -19.76
C TYR A 246 -1.51 4.75 -19.90
N LEU A 247 -0.45 5.25 -20.54
CA LEU A 247 -0.21 6.68 -20.77
C LEU A 247 -1.17 7.29 -21.79
N ALA A 248 -1.58 6.52 -22.81
CA ALA A 248 -2.60 6.95 -23.77
C ALA A 248 -4.00 7.00 -23.15
N ARG A 249 -4.30 6.07 -22.23
CA ARG A 249 -5.62 5.93 -21.59
C ARG A 249 -5.81 6.83 -20.37
N TYR A 250 -4.75 7.09 -19.61
CA TYR A 250 -4.79 7.88 -18.36
C TYR A 250 -3.70 8.97 -18.35
N PRO A 251 -3.67 9.90 -19.33
CA PRO A 251 -2.61 10.91 -19.47
C PRO A 251 -2.51 11.87 -18.27
N GLU A 252 -3.61 12.12 -17.56
CA GLU A 252 -3.65 12.96 -16.35
C GLU A 252 -3.47 12.18 -15.04
N SER A 253 -3.12 10.90 -15.11
CA SER A 253 -2.89 10.10 -13.90
C SER A 253 -1.78 10.69 -13.03
N ALA A 254 -1.94 10.60 -11.71
CA ALA A 254 -0.94 11.04 -10.74
C ALA A 254 0.45 10.37 -10.90
N ARG A 255 0.54 9.27 -11.67
CA ARG A 255 1.79 8.57 -12.04
C ARG A 255 2.19 8.70 -13.52
N ALA A 256 1.55 9.56 -14.31
CA ALA A 256 1.87 9.69 -15.74
C ALA A 256 3.35 10.06 -15.96
N ALA A 257 3.90 10.96 -15.12
CA ALA A 257 5.30 11.36 -15.15
C ALA A 257 6.27 10.18 -14.86
N GLU A 258 6.00 9.40 -13.81
CA GLU A 258 6.76 8.16 -13.53
C GLU A 258 6.64 7.14 -14.66
N GLY A 259 5.45 7.01 -15.25
CA GLY A 259 5.20 6.13 -16.39
C GLY A 259 6.04 6.51 -17.60
N GLN A 260 6.09 7.81 -17.95
CA GLN A 260 6.93 8.33 -19.02
C GLN A 260 8.43 8.06 -18.75
N ALA A 261 8.90 8.30 -17.52
CA ALA A 261 10.29 8.03 -17.17
C ALA A 261 10.63 6.53 -17.27
N MET A 262 9.76 5.65 -16.78
CA MET A 262 9.95 4.19 -16.86
C MET A 262 9.86 3.69 -18.31
N LEU A 263 8.95 4.24 -19.11
CA LEU A 263 8.85 3.96 -20.55
C LEU A 263 10.15 4.32 -21.28
N GLY A 264 10.73 5.49 -20.97
CA GLY A 264 12.03 5.90 -21.53
C GLY A 264 13.14 4.89 -21.27
N TRP A 265 13.24 4.34 -20.06
CA TRP A 265 14.24 3.31 -19.73
C TRP A 265 14.01 2.00 -20.49
N LEU A 266 12.77 1.51 -20.54
CA LEU A 266 12.42 0.28 -21.27
C LEU A 266 12.66 0.42 -22.78
N LEU A 267 12.39 1.60 -23.35
CA LEU A 267 12.68 1.90 -24.76
C LEU A 267 14.19 1.99 -25.02
N LEU A 268 14.96 2.53 -24.07
CA LEU A 268 16.42 2.59 -24.14
C LEU A 268 17.04 1.18 -24.10
N GLU A 269 16.58 0.31 -23.20
CA GLU A 269 16.96 -1.13 -23.15
C GLU A 269 16.67 -1.85 -24.48
N ARG A 270 15.54 -1.52 -25.13
CA ARG A 270 15.15 -2.04 -26.46
C ARG A 270 15.90 -1.38 -27.63
N GLY A 271 16.85 -0.48 -27.38
CA GLY A 271 17.59 0.26 -28.42
C GLY A 271 16.75 1.30 -29.19
N GLN A 272 15.54 1.61 -28.74
CA GLN A 272 14.61 2.53 -29.40
C GLN A 272 14.89 3.99 -29.00
N LEU A 273 16.12 4.44 -29.29
CA LEU A 273 16.71 5.66 -28.73
C LEU A 273 15.86 6.94 -28.93
N SER A 274 15.25 7.10 -30.11
CA SER A 274 14.39 8.24 -30.42
C SER A 274 13.09 8.25 -29.61
N ALA A 275 12.46 7.08 -29.41
CA ALA A 275 11.25 6.97 -28.60
C ALA A 275 11.58 7.12 -27.11
N ALA A 276 12.70 6.55 -26.65
CA ALA A 276 13.22 6.74 -25.30
C ALA A 276 13.44 8.21 -24.96
N ARG A 277 14.04 8.98 -25.89
CA ARG A 277 14.24 10.43 -25.77
C ARG A 277 12.92 11.17 -25.53
N VAL A 278 11.91 10.92 -26.37
CA VAL A 278 10.58 11.57 -26.26
C VAL A 278 9.93 11.27 -24.91
N ALA A 279 9.98 10.02 -24.45
CA ALA A 279 9.41 9.63 -23.15
C ALA A 279 10.15 10.31 -21.97
N PHE A 280 11.49 10.40 -22.01
CA PHE A 280 12.23 11.15 -21.00
C PHE A 280 11.96 12.66 -21.06
N GLU A 281 11.86 13.26 -22.25
CA GLU A 281 11.55 14.69 -22.39
C GLU A 281 10.14 15.02 -21.84
N ALA A 282 9.15 14.14 -22.06
CA ALA A 282 7.83 14.25 -21.44
C ALA A 282 7.88 14.15 -19.90
N ALA A 283 8.67 13.23 -19.35
CA ALA A 283 8.88 13.13 -17.90
C ALA A 283 9.66 14.34 -17.32
N LEU A 284 10.57 14.93 -18.09
CA LEU A 284 11.35 16.11 -17.70
C LEU A 284 10.50 17.40 -17.65
N GLY A 285 9.49 17.51 -18.52
CA GLY A 285 8.55 18.64 -18.53
C GLY A 285 7.42 18.55 -17.50
N SER A 286 7.39 17.50 -16.67
CA SER A 286 6.23 17.17 -15.82
C SER A 286 6.08 17.97 -14.52
N GLY A 287 7.14 18.64 -14.05
CA GLY A 287 7.16 19.27 -12.73
C GLY A 287 7.23 18.27 -11.56
N VAL A 288 7.38 16.96 -11.83
CA VAL A 288 7.43 15.90 -10.80
C VAL A 288 8.90 15.55 -10.52
N PRO A 289 9.50 15.96 -9.37
CA PRO A 289 10.96 15.95 -9.21
C PRO A 289 11.63 14.58 -9.37
N ARG A 290 10.95 13.49 -8.95
CA ARG A 290 11.44 12.11 -9.11
C ARG A 290 11.48 11.67 -10.57
N ALA A 291 10.40 11.95 -11.31
CA ALA A 291 10.31 11.65 -12.74
C ALA A 291 11.33 12.47 -13.54
N GLU A 292 11.46 13.77 -13.26
CA GLU A 292 12.47 14.61 -13.89
C GLU A 292 13.90 14.15 -13.58
N GLN A 293 14.21 13.75 -12.34
CA GLN A 293 15.54 13.25 -12.00
C GLN A 293 15.86 11.96 -12.76
N SER A 294 14.88 11.06 -12.89
CA SER A 294 15.00 9.84 -13.71
C SER A 294 15.22 10.19 -15.19
N ALA A 295 14.46 11.13 -15.73
CA ALA A 295 14.59 11.62 -17.10
C ALA A 295 15.95 12.26 -17.40
N ARG A 296 16.49 13.09 -16.51
CA ARG A 296 17.83 13.69 -16.64
C ARG A 296 18.91 12.61 -16.75
N ARG A 297 18.81 11.53 -15.96
CA ARG A 297 19.72 10.37 -16.05
C ARG A 297 19.55 9.62 -17.38
N GLY A 298 18.31 9.39 -17.83
CA GLY A 298 18.00 8.71 -19.09
C GLY A 298 18.52 9.46 -20.33
N LEU A 299 18.31 10.78 -20.38
CA LEU A 299 18.82 11.64 -21.45
C LEU A 299 20.35 11.71 -21.47
N SER A 300 21.01 11.65 -20.31
CA SER A 300 22.47 11.53 -20.22
C SER A 300 22.98 10.18 -20.75
N ALA A 301 22.30 9.07 -20.41
CA ALA A 301 22.64 7.74 -20.92
C ALA A 301 22.47 7.62 -22.45
N LEU A 302 21.44 8.25 -23.01
CA LEU A 302 21.23 8.37 -24.47
C LEU A 302 22.38 9.11 -25.18
N GLY A 303 22.99 10.11 -24.54
CA GLY A 303 24.14 10.83 -25.09
C GLY A 303 25.48 10.11 -24.93
N ALA A 304 25.57 9.17 -23.99
CA ALA A 304 26.78 8.37 -23.72
C ALA A 304 26.82 7.04 -24.49
N SER A 305 25.68 6.56 -25.01
CA SER A 305 25.63 5.39 -25.87
C SER A 305 26.37 5.66 -27.18
N PRO A 306 27.35 4.83 -27.60
CA PRO A 306 27.97 4.99 -28.90
C PRO A 306 26.89 4.81 -29.98
N GLY A 307 26.86 5.72 -30.96
CA GLY A 307 25.97 5.60 -32.10
C GLY A 307 26.18 4.27 -32.84
N PRO A 308 25.19 3.79 -33.63
CA PRO A 308 25.32 2.55 -34.36
C PRO A 308 26.60 2.57 -35.19
N ALA A 309 27.40 1.52 -35.07
CA ALA A 309 28.67 1.41 -35.78
C ALA A 309 28.39 1.52 -37.28
N VAL A 310 28.82 2.64 -37.87
CA VAL A 310 28.76 2.82 -39.32
C VAL A 310 29.80 1.88 -39.91
N GLU A 311 29.34 0.72 -40.38
CA GLU A 311 30.13 -0.11 -41.28
C GLU A 311 30.54 0.76 -42.48
N LYS A 312 31.83 1.04 -42.57
CA LYS A 312 32.39 1.66 -43.77
C LYS A 312 32.36 0.63 -44.91
N PRO A 313 31.95 1.03 -46.12
CA PRO A 313 32.09 0.19 -47.31
C PRO A 313 33.57 -0.01 -47.71
#